data_AF-A0A841CAR2-F1
#
_entry.id   AF-A0A841CAR2-F1
#
_cell.length_a   1.000
_cell.length_b   1.000
_cell.length_c   1.000
_cell.angle_alpha   90.00
_cell.angle_beta   90.00
_cell.angle_gamma   90.00
#
_symmetry.space_group_name_H-M   'P 1'
#
loop_
_entity.id
_entity.type
_entity.pdbx_description
1 polymer ?
#
loop_
_entity_poly.entity_id
_entity_poly.type
_entity_poly.pdbx_seq_one_letter_code
_entity_poly.pdbx_strand_id
1 'polypeptide(L)'
;MGEGFKVEPAELHGYGELLTRNAQHFLTIKDHAVTKGGDTAGFTGLLTLLHPVVTGVANLYGETLDFANRMMTKEAEGLTKAADLYAKGEEAAMSLLDEVLAKLAEAAQAPTLGGGR
;
A
#
# COMPACT_ATOMS: atom_id res chain seq x y z
N MET A 1 -11.42 28.02 -10.03
CA MET A 1 -10.12 27.41 -10.41
C MET A 1 -9.84 26.33 -9.38
N GLY A 2 -10.32 25.12 -9.62
CA GLY A 2 -9.91 23.96 -8.84
C GLY A 2 -8.64 23.46 -9.48
N GLU A 3 -7.52 23.46 -8.75
CA GLU A 3 -6.41 22.59 -9.13
C GLU A 3 -6.99 21.17 -9.17
N GLY A 4 -7.14 20.62 -10.37
CA GLY A 4 -7.67 19.28 -10.55
C GLY A 4 -6.76 18.32 -9.80
N PHE A 5 -7.29 17.70 -8.75
CA PHE A 5 -6.58 16.66 -8.01
C PHE A 5 -6.30 15.50 -8.98
N LYS A 6 -5.06 15.41 -9.45
CA LYS A 6 -4.58 14.35 -10.34
C LYS A 6 -3.96 13.26 -9.48
N VAL A 7 -4.47 12.04 -9.61
CA VAL A 7 -3.89 10.85 -8.99
C VAL A 7 -3.33 9.98 -10.09
N GLU A 8 -2.09 9.54 -9.92
CA GLU A 8 -1.43 8.59 -10.82
C GLU A 8 -1.44 7.21 -10.15
N PRO A 9 -2.29 6.25 -10.59
CA PRO A 9 -2.37 4.93 -9.98
C PRO A 9 -1.02 4.18 -9.97
N ALA A 10 -0.19 4.40 -11.00
CA ALA A 10 1.14 3.80 -11.10
C ALA A 10 2.09 4.28 -9.98
N GLU A 11 2.01 5.55 -9.58
CA GLU A 11 2.82 6.08 -8.48
C GLU A 11 2.36 5.49 -7.14
N LEU A 12 1.05 5.36 -6.92
CA LEU A 12 0.50 4.73 -5.71
C LEU A 12 0.94 3.27 -5.56
N HIS A 13 0.95 2.50 -6.65
CA HIS A 13 1.50 1.14 -6.65
C HIS A 13 3.00 1.14 -6.32
N GLY A 14 3.77 2.03 -6.95
CA GLY A 14 5.20 2.18 -6.68
C GLY A 14 5.50 2.49 -5.20
N TYR A 15 4.74 3.41 -4.58
CA TYR A 15 4.86 3.69 -3.15
C TYR A 15 4.48 2.48 -2.28
N GLY A 16 3.44 1.73 -2.66
CA GLY A 16 3.06 0.49 -1.98
C GLY A 16 4.18 -0.56 -1.99
N GLU A 17 4.85 -0.74 -3.12
CA GLU A 17 6.02 -1.63 -3.23
C GLU A 17 7.19 -1.16 -2.36
N LEU A 18 7.47 0.16 -2.35
CA LEU A 18 8.51 0.74 -1.50
C LEU A 18 8.23 0.50 -0.02
N LEU A 19 6.98 0.71 0.42
CA LEU A 19 6.57 0.45 1.80
C LEU A 19 6.70 -1.04 2.14
N THR A 20 6.29 -1.94 1.25
CA THR A 20 6.41 -3.39 1.44
C THR A 20 7.87 -3.82 1.58
N ARG A 21 8.75 -3.33 0.70
CA ARG A 21 10.19 -3.62 0.75
C ARG A 21 10.81 -3.10 2.05
N ASN A 22 10.46 -1.87 2.43
CA ASN A 22 10.99 -1.26 3.65
C ASN A 22 10.48 -1.97 4.91
N ALA A 23 9.23 -2.44 4.92
CA ALA A 23 8.68 -3.21 6.04
C ALA A 23 9.48 -4.49 6.29
N GLN A 24 9.98 -5.14 5.24
CA GLN A 24 10.82 -6.35 5.35
C GLN A 24 12.08 -6.12 6.19
N HIS A 25 12.65 -4.91 6.17
CA HIS A 25 13.84 -4.59 6.95
C HIS A 25 13.62 -4.68 8.47
N PHE A 26 12.40 -4.40 8.95
CA PHE A 26 12.10 -4.57 10.38
C PHE A 26 12.23 -6.02 10.84
N LEU A 27 11.88 -6.99 9.98
CA LEU A 27 12.01 -8.40 10.31
C LEU A 27 13.49 -8.81 10.38
N THR A 28 14.32 -8.29 9.48
CA THR A 28 15.77 -8.53 9.51
C THR A 28 16.41 -7.90 10.76
N ILE A 29 16.03 -6.67 11.11
CA ILE A 29 16.53 -5.99 12.32
C ILE A 29 16.07 -6.74 13.57
N LYS A 30 14.81 -7.20 13.61
CA LYS A 30 14.27 -8.00 14.71
C LYS A 30 15.07 -9.26 14.90
N ASP A 31 15.31 -10.02 13.83
CA ASP A 31 16.03 -11.29 13.91
C ASP A 31 17.44 -11.07 14.46
N HIS A 32 18.14 -10.04 13.98
CA HIS A 32 19.45 -9.66 14.50
C HIS A 32 19.40 -9.22 15.98
N ALA A 33 18.44 -8.39 16.36
CA ALA A 33 18.34 -7.86 17.72
C ALA A 33 17.96 -8.93 18.75
N VAL A 34 17.06 -9.85 18.40
CA VAL A 34 16.67 -10.96 19.28
C VAL A 34 17.81 -11.96 19.41
N THR A 35 18.46 -12.33 18.30
CA THR A 35 19.54 -13.34 18.30
C THR A 35 20.85 -12.84 18.91
N LYS A 36 21.18 -11.55 18.77
CA LYS A 36 22.43 -10.97 19.28
C LYS A 36 22.24 -10.14 20.54
N GLY A 37 21.18 -9.35 20.63
CA GLY A 37 20.90 -8.47 21.77
C GLY A 37 20.19 -9.17 22.93
N GLY A 38 19.44 -10.25 22.65
CA GLY A 38 18.81 -11.10 23.65
C GLY A 38 19.66 -12.28 24.12
N ASP A 39 20.89 -12.44 23.60
CA ASP A 39 21.76 -13.54 23.99
C ASP A 39 22.32 -13.34 25.40
N THR A 40 21.84 -14.16 26.31
CA THR A 40 22.23 -14.15 27.73
C THR A 40 23.09 -15.35 28.11
N ALA A 41 23.57 -16.14 27.14
CA ALA A 41 24.39 -17.33 27.39
C ALA A 41 25.68 -17.04 28.17
N GLY A 42 26.21 -15.82 28.07
CA GLY A 42 27.38 -15.38 28.83
C GLY A 42 27.11 -14.89 30.26
N PHE A 43 25.84 -14.80 30.67
CA PHE A 43 25.50 -14.28 31.99
C PHE A 43 25.69 -15.39 33.02
N THR A 44 26.63 -15.19 33.95
CA THR A 44 26.96 -16.13 35.01
C THR A 44 26.93 -15.44 36.38
N GLY A 45 26.81 -16.22 37.46
CA GLY A 45 26.76 -15.67 38.82
C GLY A 45 25.58 -14.70 39.02
N LEU A 46 25.86 -13.53 39.59
CA LEU A 46 24.84 -12.48 39.85
C LEU A 46 24.17 -11.95 38.57
N LEU A 47 24.83 -12.05 37.42
CA LEU A 47 24.27 -11.57 36.16
C LEU A 47 23.11 -12.42 35.65
N THR A 48 22.98 -13.68 36.08
CA THR A 48 21.84 -14.54 35.72
C THR A 48 20.50 -13.97 36.21
N LEU A 49 20.51 -13.17 37.28
CA LEU A 49 19.32 -12.47 37.79
C LEU A 49 18.75 -11.46 36.78
N LEU A 50 19.55 -11.03 35.80
CA LEU A 50 19.14 -10.09 34.75
C LEU A 50 18.51 -10.78 33.53
N HIS A 51 18.60 -12.12 33.41
CA HIS A 51 17.98 -12.89 32.33
C HIS A 51 16.53 -12.45 32.02
N PRO A 52 15.59 -12.42 32.99
CA PRO A 52 14.21 -12.06 32.69
C PRO A 52 14.06 -10.63 32.16
N VAL A 53 14.90 -9.70 32.62
CA VAL A 53 14.86 -8.30 32.18
C VAL A 53 15.34 -8.19 30.73
N VAL A 54 16.48 -8.82 30.39
CA VAL A 54 17.02 -8.80 29.02
C VAL A 54 16.07 -9.49 28.05
N THR A 55 15.54 -10.65 28.42
CA THR A 55 14.53 -11.35 27.61
C THR A 55 13.28 -10.48 27.42
N GLY A 56 12.82 -9.80 28.47
CA GLY A 56 11.67 -8.89 28.39
C GLY A 56 11.90 -7.73 27.40
N VAL A 57 13.07 -7.09 27.46
CA VAL A 57 13.43 -5.99 26.55
C VAL A 57 13.58 -6.49 25.10
N ALA A 58 14.23 -7.64 24.90
CA ALA A 58 14.38 -8.24 23.58
C ALA A 58 13.03 -8.58 22.95
N ASN A 59 12.10 -9.14 23.73
CA ASN A 59 10.73 -9.43 23.29
C ASN A 59 9.96 -8.16 22.95
N LEU A 60 9.97 -7.15 23.84
CA LEU A 60 9.28 -5.87 23.59
C LEU A 60 9.80 -5.18 22.32
N TYR A 61 11.11 -5.21 22.11
CA TYR A 61 11.74 -4.69 20.91
C TYR A 61 11.27 -5.47 19.66
N GLY A 62 11.26 -6.80 19.73
CA GLY A 62 10.77 -7.65 18.64
C GLY A 62 9.29 -7.41 18.31
N GLU A 63 8.42 -7.31 19.31
CA GLU A 63 6.99 -7.01 19.14
C GLU A 63 6.77 -5.62 18.51
N THR A 64 7.57 -4.63 18.89
CA THR A 64 7.52 -3.29 18.32
C THR A 64 7.87 -3.31 16.83
N LEU A 65 8.88 -4.08 16.44
CA LEU A 65 9.27 -4.24 15.04
C LEU A 65 8.22 -5.01 14.22
N ASP A 66 7.59 -6.04 14.79
CA ASP A 66 6.46 -6.73 14.15
C ASP A 66 5.26 -5.79 13.96
N PHE A 67 5.00 -4.93 14.95
CA PHE A 67 3.97 -3.91 14.83
C PHE A 67 4.27 -2.91 13.72
N ALA A 68 5.50 -2.40 13.66
CA ALA A 68 5.94 -1.48 12.62
C ALA A 68 5.82 -2.10 11.21
N ASN A 69 6.24 -3.36 11.05
CA ASN A 69 6.08 -4.12 9.81
C ASN A 69 4.60 -4.22 9.40
N ARG A 70 3.71 -4.60 10.32
CA ARG A 70 2.27 -4.72 10.04
C ARG A 70 1.64 -3.39 9.62
N MET A 71 2.01 -2.29 10.28
CA MET A 71 1.48 -0.97 9.94
C MET A 71 1.92 -0.52 8.54
N MET A 72 3.20 -0.68 8.20
CA MET A 72 3.69 -0.33 6.85
C MET A 72 3.07 -1.20 5.76
N THR A 73 2.92 -2.51 5.99
CA THR A 73 2.27 -3.41 5.02
C THR A 73 0.79 -3.07 4.85
N LYS A 74 0.10 -2.69 5.93
CA LYS A 74 -1.29 -2.23 5.85
C LYS A 74 -1.44 -0.92 5.05
N GLU A 75 -0.52 0.02 5.22
CA GLU A 75 -0.50 1.25 4.41
C GLU A 75 -0.23 0.93 2.93
N ALA A 76 0.72 0.03 2.64
CA ALA A 76 0.99 -0.44 1.29
C ALA A 76 -0.27 -1.03 0.62
N GLU A 77 -0.99 -1.92 1.31
CA GLU A 77 -2.26 -2.45 0.82
C GLU A 77 -3.32 -1.36 0.58
N GLY A 78 -3.33 -0.33 1.43
CA GLY A 78 -4.20 0.84 1.27
C GLY A 78 -3.91 1.60 -0.02
N LEU A 79 -2.64 1.83 -0.33
CA LEU A 79 -2.21 2.49 -1.56
C LEU A 79 -2.56 1.67 -2.81
N THR A 80 -2.29 0.36 -2.78
CA THR A 80 -2.67 -0.56 -3.87
C THR A 80 -4.18 -0.54 -4.10
N LYS A 81 -4.99 -0.63 -3.05
CA LYS A 81 -6.46 -0.55 -3.17
C LYS A 81 -6.93 0.79 -3.72
N ALA A 82 -6.33 1.90 -3.29
CA ALA A 82 -6.65 3.22 -3.81
C ALA A 82 -6.32 3.33 -5.31
N ALA A 83 -5.15 2.86 -5.72
CA ALA A 83 -4.73 2.81 -7.12
C ALA A 83 -5.73 2.03 -7.98
N ASP A 84 -6.13 0.84 -7.52
CA ASP A 84 -7.09 -0.01 -8.23
C ASP A 84 -8.47 0.65 -8.36
N LEU A 85 -8.91 1.41 -7.33
CA LEU A 85 -10.17 2.15 -7.38
C LEU A 85 -10.12 3.29 -8.40
N TYR A 86 -9.01 4.04 -8.45
CA TYR A 86 -8.85 5.11 -9.44
C TYR A 86 -8.79 4.55 -10.86
N ALA A 87 -8.02 3.49 -11.09
CA ALA A 87 -7.92 2.85 -12.41
C ALA A 87 -9.29 2.33 -12.91
N LYS A 88 -10.06 1.66 -12.04
CA LYS A 88 -11.42 1.19 -12.37
C LYS A 88 -12.39 2.34 -12.63
N GLY A 89 -12.25 3.44 -11.88
CA GLY A 89 -13.06 4.64 -12.08
C GLY A 89 -12.82 5.28 -13.44
N GLU A 90 -11.55 5.40 -13.85
CA GLU A 90 -11.18 5.90 -15.18
C GLU A 90 -11.67 4.99 -16.30
N GLU A 91 -11.50 3.67 -16.17
CA GLU A 91 -11.98 2.68 -17.14
C GLU A 91 -13.51 2.78 -17.34
N ALA A 92 -14.27 2.87 -16.24
CA ALA A 92 -15.72 3.02 -16.30
C ALA A 92 -16.14 4.35 -16.96
N ALA A 93 -15.43 5.45 -16.67
CA ALA A 93 -15.70 6.74 -17.27
C ALA A 93 -15.39 6.75 -18.79
N MET A 94 -14.27 6.13 -19.19
CA MET A 94 -13.91 5.98 -20.60
C MET A 94 -14.95 5.14 -21.36
N SER A 95 -15.37 4.00 -20.80
CA SER A 95 -16.42 3.16 -21.40
C SER A 95 -17.72 3.93 -21.62
N LEU A 96 -18.14 4.73 -20.64
CA LEU A 96 -19.33 5.59 -20.75
C LEU A 96 -19.18 6.65 -21.85
N LEU A 97 -18.00 7.26 -21.97
CA LEU A 97 -17.74 8.23 -23.03
C LEU A 97 -17.76 7.58 -24.42
N ASP A 98 -17.17 6.40 -24.57
CA ASP A 98 -17.20 5.64 -25.82
C ASP A 98 -18.62 5.27 -26.24
N GLU A 99 -19.48 4.86 -25.30
CA GLU A 99 -20.90 4.60 -25.55
C GLU A 99 -21.65 5.86 -26.00
N VAL A 100 -21.38 7.01 -25.38
CA VAL A 100 -21.99 8.29 -25.76
C VAL A 100 -21.53 8.71 -27.15
N LEU A 101 -20.23 8.59 -27.45
CA LEU A 101 -19.67 8.90 -28.77
C LEU A 101 -20.26 8.00 -29.85
N ALA A 102 -20.42 6.71 -29.59
CA ALA A 102 -21.06 5.77 -30.50
C ALA A 102 -22.51 6.18 -30.80
N LYS A 103 -23.31 6.50 -29.77
CA LYS A 103 -24.69 6.98 -29.93
C LYS A 103 -24.79 8.31 -30.69
N LEU A 104 -23.85 9.23 -30.46
CA LEU A 104 -23.78 10.50 -31.20
C LEU A 104 -23.45 10.26 -32.68
N ALA A 105 -22.55 9.34 -32.99
CA ALA A 105 -22.21 8.97 -34.36
C ALA A 105 -23.38 8.30 -35.09
N GLU A 106 -24.14 7.43 -34.41
CA GLU A 106 -25.38 6.85 -34.93
C GLU A 106 -26.43 7.92 -35.21
N ALA A 107 -26.64 8.86 -34.28
CA ALA A 107 -27.58 9.96 -34.44
C ALA A 107 -27.19 10.91 -35.60
N ALA A 108 -25.89 11.12 -35.82
CA ALA A 108 -25.38 11.94 -36.93
C ALA A 108 -25.57 11.27 -38.31
N GLN A 109 -25.68 9.94 -38.36
CA GLN A 109 -25.97 9.17 -39.58
C GLN A 109 -27.48 8.95 -39.81
N ALA A 110 -28.32 9.29 -38.83
CA ALA A 110 -29.77 9.17 -38.98
C ALA A 110 -30.29 10.14 -40.06
N PRO A 111 -31.14 9.67 -40.99
CA PRO A 111 -31.66 10.54 -42.05
C PRO A 111 -32.53 11.63 -41.45
N THR A 112 -32.22 12.89 -41.75
CA THR A 112 -33.07 14.03 -41.36
C THR A 112 -34.38 13.97 -42.14
N LEU A 113 -35.43 13.41 -41.53
CA LEU A 113 -36.81 13.52 -41.99
C LEU A 113 -37.24 14.99 -41.87
N GLY A 114 -36.94 15.79 -42.87
CA GLY A 114 -37.22 17.22 -42.83
C GLY A 114 -36.73 18.04 -44.03
N GLY A 115 -36.75 17.46 -45.23
CA GLY A 115 -36.58 18.22 -46.48
C GLY A 115 -37.93 18.49 -47.12
N GLY A 116 -38.71 19.42 -46.56
CA GLY A 116 -39.94 19.90 -47.19
C GLY A 116 -39.65 20.96 -48.24
N ARG A 117 -39.91 20.65 -49.52
CA ARG A 117 -40.57 21.52 -50.51
C ARG A 117 -41.33 20.65 -51.49
#